data_AF-A0A3D3LU79-F1
#
_entry.id   AF-A0A3D3LU79-F1
#
_cell.length_a   1.000
_cell.length_b   1.000
_cell.length_c   1.000
_cell.angle_alpha   90.00
_cell.angle_beta   90.00
_cell.angle_gamma   90.00
#
_symmetry.space_group_name_H-M   'P 1'
#
loop_
_entity.id
_entity.type
_entity.pdbx_description
1 polymer ?
#
loop_
_entity_poly.entity_id
_entity_poly.type
_entity_poly.pdbx_seq_one_letter_code
_entity_poly.pdbx_strand_id
1 'polypeptide(L)'
;MNKYDFIKGLINNKDLTPSQRDRILRLSVKEFGEDAEIIEDLKRRLAAIEYVIINKEITKDSGITDTILNVNIYPTIHYPQKTVKLLKYFTANDKSLKYTTHSWDKGKFSSFKNFLASIQNEWKSISEDLKKQNNRLHAKIFNFLFNKKLGEKDGLYYKSWGEKKLKFGWSSNELKEFMNSGENRDPFNCPIPDRIKQLEKGINLFYFKDYIDIFKNEIEIREENNVLKKLINKIKTEELSFDFKVTTENIEGKSFYTDVSYFKESLKLIFRSFKNRTEFPEIIIMAKSDFSLNFLQLNITQKDSICQRSIEDPKIASPTGGEFGDLIKNLNGLADFSISAKFIDNKCYRINYLASNENAKHIEDVENVNGFTYELKFYL
;
A
#
# COMPACT_ATOMS: atom_id res chain seq x y z
N MET A 1 -6.69 27.91 31.72
CA MET A 1 -7.64 28.87 31.11
C MET A 1 -8.08 28.27 29.79
N ASN A 2 -9.36 27.97 29.59
CA ASN A 2 -9.80 27.28 28.37
C ASN A 2 -9.89 28.28 27.19
N LYS A 3 -9.95 27.77 25.94
CA LYS A 3 -10.00 28.61 24.72
C LYS A 3 -11.17 29.61 24.76
N TYR A 4 -12.32 29.20 25.29
CA TYR A 4 -13.50 30.04 25.45
C TYR A 4 -13.24 31.22 26.41
N ASP A 5 -12.62 30.98 27.56
CA ASP A 5 -12.27 32.01 28.54
C ASP A 5 -11.25 33.00 27.97
N PHE A 6 -10.30 32.51 27.16
CA PHE A 6 -9.32 33.33 26.46
C PHE A 6 -9.95 34.23 25.40
N ILE A 7 -10.79 33.67 24.53
CA ILE A 7 -11.51 34.42 23.50
C ILE A 7 -12.49 35.42 24.13
N LYS A 8 -13.18 35.04 25.21
CA LYS A 8 -14.06 35.92 25.97
C LYS A 8 -13.29 37.07 26.63
N GLY A 9 -12.07 36.80 27.12
CA GLY A 9 -11.15 37.82 27.63
C GLY A 9 -10.71 38.81 26.55
N LEU A 10 -10.41 38.32 25.34
CA LEU A 10 -10.05 39.16 24.20
C LEU A 10 -11.22 40.04 23.74
N ILE A 11 -12.43 39.49 23.59
CA ILE A 11 -13.61 40.24 23.13
C ILE A 11 -14.00 41.35 24.12
N ASN A 12 -13.84 41.10 25.42
CA ASN A 12 -14.17 42.04 26.48
C ASN A 12 -13.09 43.11 26.72
N ASN A 13 -11.97 43.07 25.98
CA ASN A 13 -10.95 44.09 26.07
C ASN A 13 -11.48 45.44 25.51
N LYS A 14 -11.47 46.46 26.37
CA LYS A 14 -11.98 47.81 26.05
C LYS A 14 -11.12 48.56 25.03
N ASP A 15 -9.87 48.13 24.84
CA ASP A 15 -8.91 48.78 23.94
C ASP A 15 -9.05 48.33 22.46
N LEU A 16 -9.92 47.37 22.18
CA LEU A 16 -10.16 46.87 20.82
C LEU A 16 -11.27 47.66 20.12
N THR A 17 -10.97 48.04 18.87
CA THR A 17 -11.97 48.66 17.98
C THR A 17 -13.05 47.66 17.55
N PRO A 18 -14.24 48.13 17.13
CA PRO A 18 -15.31 47.26 16.64
C PRO A 18 -14.89 46.32 15.50
N SER A 19 -14.06 46.80 14.56
CA SER A 19 -13.53 45.99 13.45
C SER A 19 -12.59 44.88 13.92
N GLN A 20 -11.75 45.14 14.93
CA GLN A 20 -10.87 44.13 15.51
C GLN A 20 -11.65 43.07 16.29
N ARG A 21 -12.69 43.47 17.03
CA ARG A 21 -13.59 42.53 17.73
C ARG A 21 -14.32 41.62 16.75
N ASP A 22 -14.81 42.17 15.65
CA ASP A 22 -15.47 41.40 14.59
C ASP A 22 -14.50 40.40 13.92
N ARG A 23 -13.26 40.80 13.66
CA ARG A 23 -12.22 39.88 13.15
C ARG A 23 -11.91 38.75 14.13
N ILE A 24 -11.83 39.03 15.43
CA ILE A 24 -11.61 38.02 16.48
C ILE A 24 -12.79 37.04 16.53
N LEU A 25 -14.02 37.53 16.44
CA LEU A 25 -15.22 36.68 16.38
C LEU A 25 -15.18 35.73 15.18
N ARG A 26 -14.86 36.21 13.98
CA ARG A 26 -14.74 35.35 12.79
C ARG A 26 -13.67 34.27 12.93
N LEU A 27 -12.51 34.62 13.49
CA LEU A 27 -11.43 33.66 13.74
C LEU A 27 -11.81 32.65 14.82
N SER A 28 -12.56 33.09 15.82
CA SER A 28 -13.07 32.23 16.89
C SER A 28 -14.10 31.25 16.35
N VAL A 29 -15.02 31.69 15.47
CA VAL A 29 -15.97 30.81 14.78
C VAL A 29 -15.26 29.76 13.94
N LYS A 30 -14.18 30.12 13.24
CA LYS A 30 -13.39 29.17 12.46
C LYS A 30 -12.67 28.15 13.36
N GLU A 31 -12.00 28.61 14.41
CA GLU A 31 -11.29 27.76 15.39
C GLU A 31 -12.26 26.82 16.12
N PHE A 32 -13.42 27.34 16.57
CA PHE A 32 -14.45 26.51 17.20
C PHE A 32 -15.17 25.60 16.20
N GLY A 33 -15.22 25.96 14.92
CA GLY A 33 -15.72 25.08 13.85
C GLY A 33 -14.81 23.87 13.64
N GLU A 34 -13.49 24.09 13.61
CA GLU A 34 -12.50 23.00 13.57
C GLU A 34 -12.56 22.13 14.83
N ASP A 35 -12.67 22.73 16.03
CA ASP A 35 -12.87 21.99 17.29
C ASP A 35 -14.21 21.23 17.30
N ALA A 36 -15.30 21.79 16.75
CA ALA A 36 -16.61 21.14 16.68
C ALA A 36 -16.62 19.94 15.73
N GLU A 37 -15.94 20.01 14.59
CA GLU A 37 -15.78 18.88 13.69
C GLU A 37 -14.93 17.76 14.31
N ILE A 38 -13.87 18.11 15.05
CA ILE A 38 -13.08 17.14 15.84
C ILE A 38 -13.94 16.51 16.94
N ILE A 39 -14.77 17.30 17.63
CA ILE A 39 -15.71 16.81 18.64
C ILE A 39 -16.75 15.88 18.01
N GLU A 40 -17.23 16.17 16.81
CA GLU A 40 -18.20 15.33 16.11
C GLU A 40 -17.58 14.02 15.63
N ASP A 41 -16.33 14.04 15.15
CA ASP A 41 -15.55 12.82 14.89
C ASP A 41 -15.34 11.99 16.17
N LEU A 42 -14.94 12.65 17.27
CA LEU A 42 -14.79 12.00 18.58
C LEU A 42 -16.11 11.41 19.09
N LYS A 43 -17.23 12.10 18.91
CA LYS A 43 -18.57 11.59 19.24
C LYS A 43 -18.94 10.38 18.39
N ARG A 44 -18.65 10.39 17.09
CA ARG A 44 -18.88 9.23 16.22
C ARG A 44 -18.02 8.04 16.64
N ARG A 45 -16.75 8.28 17.02
CA ARG A 45 -15.85 7.26 17.58
C ARG A 45 -16.35 6.72 18.91
N LEU A 46 -16.85 7.59 19.79
CA LEU A 46 -17.50 7.21 21.06
C LEU A 46 -18.78 6.40 20.82
N ALA A 47 -19.64 6.83 19.89
CA ALA A 47 -20.86 6.11 19.53
C ALA A 47 -20.58 4.72 18.95
N ALA A 48 -19.52 4.59 18.14
CA ALA A 48 -19.07 3.28 17.66
C ALA A 48 -18.59 2.37 18.81
N ILE A 49 -17.91 2.94 19.82
CA ILE A 49 -17.50 2.21 21.03
C ILE A 49 -18.73 1.82 21.87
N GLU A 50 -19.68 2.73 22.06
CA GLU A 50 -20.91 2.50 22.82
C GLU A 50 -21.80 1.43 22.19
N TYR A 51 -21.97 1.46 20.87
CA TYR A 51 -22.68 0.41 20.12
C TYR A 51 -22.07 -0.98 20.36
N VAL A 52 -20.75 -1.08 20.44
CA VAL A 52 -20.04 -2.34 20.73
C VAL A 52 -20.26 -2.79 22.19
N ILE A 53 -20.31 -1.85 23.14
CA ILE A 53 -20.58 -2.14 24.55
C ILE A 53 -22.02 -2.63 24.75
N ILE A 54 -23.00 -2.01 24.11
CA ILE A 54 -24.42 -2.41 24.21
C ILE A 54 -24.62 -3.83 23.64
N ASN A 55 -23.99 -4.15 22.52
CA ASN A 55 -24.06 -5.49 21.95
C ASN A 55 -23.36 -6.57 22.81
N LYS A 56 -22.43 -6.17 23.72
CA LYS A 56 -21.79 -7.07 24.69
C LYS A 56 -22.74 -7.51 25.81
N GLU A 57 -23.72 -6.69 26.19
CA GLU A 57 -24.71 -7.05 27.22
C GLU A 57 -25.75 -8.04 26.70
N ILE A 58 -26.05 -8.00 25.40
CA ILE A 58 -27.00 -8.92 24.76
C ILE A 58 -26.40 -10.32 24.57
N THR A 59 -25.08 -10.45 24.42
CA THR A 59 -24.40 -11.73 24.14
C THR A 59 -23.82 -12.44 25.38
N LYS A 60 -24.03 -11.92 26.59
CA LYS A 60 -23.47 -12.49 27.84
C LYS A 60 -24.03 -13.85 28.24
N ASP A 61 -25.02 -14.40 27.53
CA ASP A 61 -25.62 -15.71 27.84
C ASP A 61 -25.02 -16.90 27.07
N SER A 62 -23.94 -16.71 26.31
CA SER A 62 -23.18 -17.82 25.73
C SER A 62 -21.69 -17.63 25.96
N GLY A 63 -21.13 -18.42 26.88
CA GLY A 63 -19.73 -18.36 27.29
C GLY A 63 -18.77 -18.44 26.10
N ILE A 64 -18.09 -17.33 25.82
CA ILE A 64 -16.93 -17.27 24.93
C ILE A 64 -15.89 -16.37 25.61
N THR A 65 -14.68 -16.91 25.69
CA THR A 65 -13.44 -16.34 26.24
C THR A 65 -13.12 -14.96 25.70
N ASP A 66 -12.47 -14.14 26.55
CA ASP A 66 -11.96 -12.79 26.28
C ASP A 66 -11.23 -12.71 24.93
N THR A 67 -11.98 -12.34 23.89
CA THR A 67 -11.44 -11.91 22.62
C THR A 67 -11.55 -10.40 22.63
N ILE A 68 -10.42 -9.70 22.78
CA ILE A 68 -10.36 -8.25 22.61
C ILE A 68 -10.90 -7.95 21.21
N LEU A 69 -12.12 -7.40 21.10
CA LEU A 69 -12.63 -6.88 19.84
C LEU A 69 -11.73 -5.72 19.42
N ASN A 70 -10.88 -5.94 18.42
CA ASN A 70 -10.14 -4.88 17.74
C ASN A 70 -11.16 -3.93 17.11
N VAL A 71 -11.47 -2.82 17.80
CA VAL A 71 -12.18 -1.70 17.18
C VAL A 71 -11.18 -1.06 16.22
N ASN A 72 -11.34 -1.33 14.92
CA ASN A 72 -10.52 -0.68 13.90
C ASN A 72 -10.90 0.80 13.86
N ILE A 73 -9.97 1.66 14.28
CA ILE A 73 -10.12 3.10 14.18
C ILE A 73 -9.62 3.51 12.78
N TYR A 74 -10.50 4.17 12.03
CA TYR A 74 -10.19 4.70 10.71
C TYR A 74 -10.10 6.24 10.74
N PRO A 75 -9.25 6.85 9.89
CA PRO A 75 -8.27 6.15 9.07
C PRO A 75 -7.18 5.53 9.95
N THR A 76 -6.72 4.33 9.59
CA THR A 76 -5.54 3.76 10.23
C THR A 76 -4.32 4.54 9.74
N ILE A 77 -3.63 5.20 10.67
CA ILE A 77 -2.44 5.97 10.37
C ILE A 77 -1.27 5.04 10.06
N HIS A 78 -0.60 5.28 8.94
CA HIS A 78 0.54 4.46 8.50
C HIS A 78 1.60 5.26 7.72
N TYR A 79 2.70 4.61 7.32
CA TYR A 79 3.91 5.30 6.84
C TYR A 79 4.47 4.77 5.50
N PRO A 80 3.69 4.76 4.40
CA PRO A 80 4.13 4.27 3.09
C PRO A 80 5.38 4.97 2.55
N GLN A 81 5.61 6.25 2.87
CA GLN A 81 6.83 6.98 2.55
C GLN A 81 8.08 6.31 3.16
N LYS A 82 7.94 5.68 4.33
CA LYS A 82 9.03 4.94 4.97
C LYS A 82 9.37 3.70 4.14
N THR A 83 8.38 2.96 3.63
CA THR A 83 8.62 1.83 2.71
C THR A 83 9.36 2.28 1.46
N VAL A 84 8.93 3.39 0.84
CA VAL A 84 9.62 3.97 -0.33
C VAL A 84 11.08 4.30 0.00
N LYS A 85 11.34 4.97 1.13
CA LYS A 85 12.70 5.29 1.58
C LYS A 85 13.57 4.05 1.76
N LEU A 86 13.02 2.97 2.31
CA LEU A 86 13.73 1.70 2.50
C LEU A 86 14.03 1.03 1.16
N LEU A 87 13.08 1.02 0.23
CA LEU A 87 13.25 0.41 -1.10
C LEU A 87 14.21 1.21 -2.00
N LYS A 88 14.38 2.52 -1.79
CA LYS A 88 15.40 3.34 -2.48
C LYS A 88 16.85 2.88 -2.22
N TYR A 89 17.10 2.04 -1.21
CA TYR A 89 18.43 1.41 -1.04
C TYR A 89 18.83 0.52 -2.23
N PHE A 90 17.85 0.01 -2.98
CA PHE A 90 18.07 -0.81 -4.17
C PHE A 90 18.39 0.01 -5.43
N THR A 91 18.39 1.34 -5.36
CA THR A 91 18.70 2.23 -6.51
C THR A 91 19.75 3.29 -6.19
N ALA A 92 19.97 3.63 -4.92
CA ALA A 92 20.90 4.65 -4.47
C ALA A 92 22.39 4.31 -4.78
N ASN A 93 23.11 5.26 -5.37
CA ASN A 93 24.48 5.07 -5.87
C ASN A 93 25.52 4.74 -4.78
N ASP A 94 25.30 5.23 -3.57
CA ASP A 94 26.17 5.03 -2.41
C ASP A 94 25.89 3.71 -1.67
N LYS A 95 24.89 2.92 -2.12
CA LYS A 95 24.50 1.66 -1.48
C LYS A 95 25.01 0.45 -2.25
N SER A 96 25.37 -0.57 -1.50
CA SER A 96 25.76 -1.89 -1.97
C SER A 96 24.54 -2.71 -2.37
N LEU A 97 23.40 -2.53 -1.69
CA LEU A 97 22.12 -3.13 -2.05
C LEU A 97 21.69 -2.81 -3.49
N LYS A 98 22.08 -1.65 -4.04
CA LYS A 98 21.88 -1.31 -5.45
C LYS A 98 22.41 -2.39 -6.40
N TYR A 99 23.55 -2.99 -6.11
CA TYR A 99 24.17 -3.99 -6.99
C TYR A 99 23.49 -5.37 -6.90
N THR A 100 22.44 -5.50 -6.10
CA THR A 100 21.56 -6.68 -6.11
C THR A 100 20.51 -6.62 -7.22
N THR A 101 20.30 -5.44 -7.82
CA THR A 101 19.27 -5.14 -8.84
C THR A 101 19.82 -4.42 -10.07
N HIS A 102 21.03 -3.88 -9.99
CA HIS A 102 21.73 -3.20 -11.08
C HIS A 102 23.03 -3.91 -11.45
N SER A 103 23.58 -3.54 -12.61
CA SER A 103 24.81 -4.11 -13.18
C SER A 103 25.90 -4.25 -12.13
N TRP A 104 26.54 -5.43 -12.11
CA TRP A 104 27.65 -5.71 -11.22
C TRP A 104 28.87 -4.85 -11.58
N ASP A 105 29.28 -4.00 -10.64
CA ASP A 105 30.41 -3.09 -10.85
C ASP A 105 31.74 -3.77 -10.53
N LYS A 106 32.43 -4.18 -11.61
CA LYS A 106 33.72 -4.86 -11.54
C LYS A 106 34.75 -3.92 -10.90
N GLY A 107 35.21 -4.28 -9.70
CA GLY A 107 36.21 -3.52 -8.95
C GLY A 107 35.67 -2.84 -7.69
N LYS A 108 34.35 -2.68 -7.55
CA LYS A 108 33.75 -2.11 -6.32
C LYS A 108 33.89 -3.04 -5.11
N PHE A 109 33.83 -4.35 -5.34
CA PHE A 109 33.96 -5.36 -4.31
C PHE A 109 35.17 -6.25 -4.59
N SER A 110 36.01 -6.47 -3.57
CA SER A 110 37.22 -7.29 -3.70
C SER A 110 36.94 -8.80 -3.82
N SER A 111 35.74 -9.25 -3.46
CA SER A 111 35.27 -10.62 -3.71
C SER A 111 33.75 -10.70 -3.63
N PHE A 112 33.16 -11.77 -4.16
CA PHE A 112 31.73 -12.05 -3.99
C PHE A 112 31.34 -12.21 -2.51
N LYS A 113 32.21 -12.79 -1.68
CA LYS A 113 32.01 -12.87 -0.22
C LYS A 113 31.94 -11.48 0.42
N ASN A 114 32.82 -10.56 0.02
CA ASN A 114 32.85 -9.20 0.56
C ASN A 114 31.61 -8.40 0.12
N PHE A 115 31.14 -8.62 -1.10
CA PHE A 115 29.84 -8.10 -1.53
C PHE A 115 28.69 -8.60 -0.66
N LEU A 116 28.55 -9.92 -0.47
CA LEU A 116 27.48 -10.48 0.36
C LEU A 116 27.53 -9.95 1.79
N ALA A 117 28.73 -9.79 2.36
CA ALA A 117 28.92 -9.19 3.68
C ALA A 117 28.51 -7.70 3.70
N SER A 118 28.82 -6.96 2.65
CA SER A 118 28.47 -5.55 2.51
C SER A 118 26.96 -5.34 2.43
N ILE A 119 26.25 -6.07 1.56
CA ILE A 119 24.78 -5.99 1.48
C ILE A 119 24.11 -6.49 2.77
N GLN A 120 24.71 -7.47 3.46
CA GLN A 120 24.19 -7.96 4.75
C GLN A 120 24.28 -6.88 5.84
N ASN A 121 25.37 -6.09 5.85
CA ASN A 121 25.54 -5.00 6.79
C ASN A 121 24.57 -3.85 6.51
N GLU A 122 24.38 -3.47 5.24
CA GLU A 122 23.36 -2.49 4.87
C GLU A 122 21.96 -2.98 5.20
N TRP A 123 21.65 -4.24 4.90
CA TRP A 123 20.36 -4.84 5.22
C TRP A 123 20.02 -4.76 6.70
N LYS A 124 20.98 -5.00 7.62
CA LYS A 124 20.75 -4.86 9.06
C LYS A 124 20.20 -3.48 9.45
N SER A 125 20.58 -2.43 8.74
CA SER A 125 20.11 -1.06 9.01
C SER A 125 18.66 -0.80 8.61
N ILE A 126 18.11 -1.58 7.66
CA ILE A 126 16.76 -1.39 7.13
C ILE A 126 15.79 -2.55 7.45
N SER A 127 16.30 -3.70 7.88
CA SER A 127 15.55 -4.95 7.97
C SER A 127 14.37 -4.87 8.93
N GLU A 128 14.61 -4.46 10.18
CA GLU A 128 13.55 -4.39 11.20
C GLU A 128 12.49 -3.35 10.85
N ASP A 129 12.92 -2.23 10.26
CA ASP A 129 12.00 -1.18 9.82
C ASP A 129 11.10 -1.67 8.69
N LEU A 130 11.67 -2.35 7.68
CA LEU A 130 10.89 -2.92 6.60
C LEU A 130 9.96 -4.03 7.10
N LYS A 131 10.41 -4.85 8.05
CA LYS A 131 9.59 -5.90 8.67
C LYS A 131 8.37 -5.33 9.37
N LYS A 132 8.54 -4.22 10.11
CA LYS A 132 7.45 -3.50 10.79
C LYS A 132 6.49 -2.85 9.80
N GLN A 133 7.01 -2.26 8.72
CA GLN A 133 6.17 -1.64 7.69
C GLN A 133 5.39 -2.69 6.89
N ASN A 134 6.07 -3.73 6.41
CA ASN A 134 5.49 -4.79 5.62
C ASN A 134 6.33 -6.07 5.73
N ASN A 135 5.95 -6.94 6.68
CA ASN A 135 6.63 -8.21 6.95
C ASN A 135 6.67 -9.15 5.72
N ARG A 136 5.74 -9.00 4.79
CA ARG A 136 5.64 -9.87 3.60
C ARG A 136 6.66 -9.46 2.54
N LEU A 137 6.71 -8.17 2.25
CA LEU A 137 7.73 -7.57 1.40
C LEU A 137 9.13 -7.80 1.99
N HIS A 138 9.28 -7.66 3.31
CA HIS A 138 10.51 -8.03 4.03
C HIS A 138 10.89 -9.49 3.77
N ALA A 139 9.97 -10.44 3.99
CA ALA A 139 10.25 -11.86 3.81
C ALA A 139 10.64 -12.19 2.36
N LYS A 140 9.97 -11.58 1.37
CA LYS A 140 10.30 -11.72 -0.06
C LYS A 140 11.73 -11.30 -0.34
N ILE A 141 12.10 -10.08 0.07
CA ILE A 141 13.44 -9.51 -0.14
C ILE A 141 14.49 -10.32 0.62
N PHE A 142 14.22 -10.67 1.89
CA PHE A 142 15.13 -11.46 2.70
C PHE A 142 15.44 -12.81 2.07
N ASN A 143 14.42 -13.51 1.56
CA ASN A 143 14.63 -14.82 0.95
C ASN A 143 15.43 -14.70 -0.36
N PHE A 144 15.14 -13.73 -1.21
CA PHE A 144 15.90 -13.50 -2.44
C PHE A 144 17.38 -13.19 -2.16
N LEU A 145 17.65 -12.36 -1.15
CA LEU A 145 19.02 -11.92 -0.85
C LEU A 145 19.83 -12.94 -0.04
N PHE A 146 19.23 -13.55 0.99
CA PHE A 146 19.97 -14.17 2.10
C PHE A 146 19.64 -15.64 2.36
N ASN A 147 18.60 -16.21 1.75
CA ASN A 147 18.26 -17.61 1.99
C ASN A 147 19.18 -18.55 1.19
N LYS A 148 20.08 -19.24 1.91
CA LYS A 148 21.02 -20.21 1.35
C LYS A 148 20.39 -21.56 0.99
N LYS A 149 19.17 -21.80 1.45
CA LYS A 149 18.46 -23.08 1.38
C LYS A 149 17.31 -23.05 0.37
N LEU A 150 17.28 -22.07 -0.54
CA LEU A 150 16.27 -22.02 -1.59
C LEU A 150 16.30 -23.31 -2.43
N GLY A 151 15.12 -23.85 -2.74
CA GLY A 151 15.00 -25.15 -3.43
C GLY A 151 15.23 -26.38 -2.56
N GLU A 152 15.53 -26.22 -1.27
CA GLU A 152 15.44 -27.31 -0.29
C GLU A 152 14.01 -27.48 0.21
N LYS A 153 13.67 -28.71 0.62
CA LYS A 153 12.37 -28.98 1.25
C LYS A 153 12.31 -28.43 2.68
N ASP A 154 11.11 -28.06 3.07
CA ASP A 154 10.68 -27.74 4.43
C ASP A 154 9.29 -28.35 4.62
N GLY A 155 9.26 -29.56 5.18
CA GLY A 155 8.08 -30.44 5.14
C GLY A 155 7.64 -30.74 3.71
N LEU A 156 6.39 -30.39 3.39
CA LEU A 156 5.79 -30.59 2.07
C LEU A 156 6.13 -29.50 1.05
N TYR A 157 6.77 -28.40 1.47
CA TYR A 157 7.00 -27.23 0.62
C TYR A 157 8.47 -27.04 0.30
N TYR A 158 8.77 -26.34 -0.78
CA TYR A 158 10.12 -25.87 -1.09
C TYR A 158 10.32 -24.46 -0.56
N LYS A 159 11.46 -24.22 0.08
CA LYS A 159 11.89 -22.87 0.42
C LYS A 159 12.03 -22.05 -0.85
N SER A 160 11.30 -20.95 -0.90
CA SER A 160 11.14 -20.15 -2.11
C SER A 160 10.83 -18.69 -1.79
N TRP A 161 10.87 -17.82 -2.80
CA TRP A 161 10.49 -16.42 -2.69
C TRP A 161 9.63 -15.97 -3.86
N GLY A 162 8.93 -14.86 -3.66
CA GLY A 162 8.14 -14.19 -4.69
C GLY A 162 6.88 -14.93 -5.13
N GLU A 163 6.15 -14.31 -6.05
CA GLU A 163 4.85 -14.82 -6.53
C GLU A 163 5.03 -16.15 -7.27
N LYS A 164 6.13 -16.27 -8.01
CA LYS A 164 6.47 -17.47 -8.79
C LYS A 164 7.09 -18.59 -7.95
N LYS A 165 7.22 -18.43 -6.62
CA LYS A 165 7.85 -19.40 -5.71
C LYS A 165 9.24 -19.83 -6.22
N LEU A 166 10.08 -18.84 -6.52
CA LEU A 166 11.42 -19.00 -7.04
C LEU A 166 12.39 -19.55 -5.98
N LYS A 167 13.32 -20.38 -6.41
CA LYS A 167 14.17 -21.26 -5.60
C LYS A 167 15.66 -20.97 -5.84
N PHE A 168 15.96 -19.81 -6.40
CA PHE A 168 17.33 -19.33 -6.63
C PHE A 168 17.44 -17.86 -6.23
N GLY A 169 18.59 -17.45 -5.68
CA GLY A 169 18.80 -16.12 -5.12
C GLY A 169 20.27 -15.78 -4.90
N TRP A 170 20.56 -14.59 -4.38
CA TRP A 170 21.93 -14.07 -4.20
C TRP A 170 22.80 -14.91 -3.27
N SER A 171 22.17 -15.60 -2.31
CA SER A 171 22.87 -16.47 -1.35
C SER A 171 22.84 -17.96 -1.72
N SER A 172 22.36 -18.32 -2.92
CA SER A 172 22.42 -19.70 -3.41
C SER A 172 23.87 -20.19 -3.53
N ASN A 173 24.11 -21.44 -3.12
CA ASN A 173 25.46 -22.02 -3.12
C ASN A 173 26.02 -22.13 -4.53
N GLU A 174 25.19 -22.48 -5.51
CA GLU A 174 25.60 -22.65 -6.89
C GLU A 174 26.03 -21.31 -7.52
N LEU A 175 25.39 -20.19 -7.13
CA LEU A 175 25.84 -18.86 -7.54
C LEU A 175 27.21 -18.52 -6.93
N LYS A 176 27.42 -18.87 -5.66
CA LYS A 176 28.71 -18.69 -4.99
C LYS A 176 29.80 -19.54 -5.65
N GLU A 177 29.52 -20.78 -6.01
CA GLU A 177 30.43 -21.66 -6.74
C GLU A 177 30.78 -21.09 -8.11
N PHE A 178 29.77 -20.63 -8.87
CA PHE A 178 29.98 -19.96 -10.15
C PHE A 178 30.91 -18.76 -10.02
N MET A 179 30.69 -17.90 -9.02
CA MET A 179 31.52 -16.72 -8.78
C MET A 179 32.96 -17.05 -8.34
N ASN A 180 33.20 -18.23 -7.74
CA ASN A 180 34.52 -18.67 -7.34
C ASN A 180 35.25 -19.50 -8.41
N SER A 181 34.56 -19.90 -9.49
CA SER A 181 35.09 -20.82 -10.52
C SER A 181 36.10 -20.19 -11.49
N GLY A 182 36.36 -18.89 -11.40
CA GLY A 182 37.31 -18.19 -12.26
C GLY A 182 37.30 -16.68 -12.06
N GLU A 183 38.26 -16.00 -12.70
CA GLU A 183 38.35 -14.55 -12.67
C GLU A 183 37.27 -13.89 -13.56
N ASN A 184 36.90 -12.65 -13.25
CA ASN A 184 36.01 -11.81 -14.05
C ASN A 184 34.57 -12.34 -14.28
N ARG A 185 34.11 -13.27 -13.45
CA ARG A 185 32.71 -13.75 -13.43
C ARG A 185 31.75 -12.61 -13.08
N ASP A 186 30.57 -12.64 -13.71
CA ASP A 186 29.47 -11.72 -13.46
C ASP A 186 28.27 -12.54 -12.96
N PRO A 187 27.73 -12.25 -11.76
CA PRO A 187 26.64 -13.04 -11.21
C PRO A 187 25.42 -13.08 -12.13
N PHE A 188 25.16 -12.04 -12.93
CA PHE A 188 24.02 -11.97 -13.85
C PHE A 188 24.08 -13.05 -14.93
N ASN A 189 25.29 -13.49 -15.28
CA ASN A 189 25.54 -14.53 -16.29
C ASN A 189 25.62 -15.94 -15.70
N CYS A 190 25.36 -16.11 -14.39
CA CYS A 190 25.30 -17.44 -13.79
C CYS A 190 24.15 -18.24 -14.42
N PRO A 191 24.43 -19.38 -15.07
CA PRO A 191 23.37 -20.24 -15.58
C PRO A 191 22.59 -20.85 -14.43
N ILE A 192 21.28 -21.05 -14.62
CA ILE A 192 20.44 -21.68 -13.61
C ILE A 192 20.74 -23.18 -13.55
N PRO A 193 21.00 -23.77 -12.36
CA PRO A 193 21.26 -25.20 -12.23
C PRO A 193 20.08 -26.05 -12.71
N ASP A 194 20.36 -27.18 -13.36
CA ASP A 194 19.30 -28.04 -13.92
C ASP A 194 18.33 -28.58 -12.86
N ARG A 195 18.83 -28.82 -11.64
CA ARG A 195 17.98 -29.15 -10.48
C ARG A 195 16.92 -28.07 -10.23
N ILE A 196 17.30 -26.79 -10.29
CA ILE A 196 16.37 -25.67 -10.08
C ILE A 196 15.40 -25.56 -11.25
N LYS A 197 15.86 -25.69 -12.50
CA LYS A 197 15.00 -25.71 -13.69
C LYS A 197 13.93 -26.81 -13.61
N GLN A 198 14.29 -28.00 -13.11
CA GLN A 198 13.34 -29.09 -12.89
C GLN A 198 12.29 -28.74 -11.82
N LEU A 199 12.70 -28.11 -10.71
CA LEU A 199 11.80 -27.65 -9.64
C LEU A 199 10.90 -26.47 -10.06
N GLU A 200 11.25 -25.78 -11.14
CA GLU A 200 10.56 -24.61 -11.68
C GLU A 200 10.04 -24.86 -13.09
N LYS A 201 9.67 -26.11 -13.37
CA LYS A 201 9.17 -26.53 -14.68
C LYS A 201 8.04 -25.61 -15.14
N GLY A 202 8.18 -25.06 -16.34
CA GLY A 202 7.24 -24.10 -16.94
C GLY A 202 7.62 -22.63 -16.74
N ILE A 203 8.67 -22.33 -15.98
CA ILE A 203 9.24 -20.98 -15.88
C ILE A 203 10.53 -20.96 -16.71
N ASN A 204 10.50 -20.29 -17.86
CA ASN A 204 11.65 -20.18 -18.77
C ASN A 204 12.67 -19.16 -18.24
N LEU A 205 13.50 -19.56 -17.28
CA LEU A 205 14.61 -18.78 -16.73
C LEU A 205 15.93 -19.48 -17.06
N PHE A 206 16.87 -18.74 -17.63
CA PHE A 206 18.13 -19.27 -18.15
C PHE A 206 19.33 -18.81 -17.33
N TYR A 207 19.31 -17.56 -16.88
CA TYR A 207 20.39 -16.94 -16.13
C TYR A 207 19.89 -16.24 -14.86
N PHE A 208 20.80 -15.99 -13.92
CA PHE A 208 20.45 -15.29 -12.68
C PHE A 208 19.90 -13.87 -12.92
N LYS A 209 20.31 -13.22 -14.01
CA LYS A 209 19.68 -11.98 -14.49
C LYS A 209 18.15 -12.07 -14.58
N ASP A 210 17.60 -13.22 -14.98
CA ASP A 210 16.15 -13.39 -15.11
C ASP A 210 15.46 -13.35 -13.73
N TYR A 211 16.11 -13.86 -12.68
CA TYR A 211 15.61 -13.77 -11.30
C TYR A 211 15.68 -12.35 -10.77
N ILE A 212 16.75 -11.62 -11.10
CA ILE A 212 16.92 -10.21 -10.75
C ILE A 212 15.83 -9.36 -11.43
N ASP A 213 15.57 -9.59 -12.72
CA ASP A 213 14.53 -8.89 -13.46
C ASP A 213 13.13 -9.20 -12.90
N ILE A 214 12.87 -10.43 -12.47
CA ILE A 214 11.62 -10.75 -11.75
C ILE A 214 11.56 -10.00 -10.42
N PHE A 215 12.62 -10.05 -9.61
CA PHE A 215 12.67 -9.39 -8.30
C PHE A 215 12.35 -7.90 -8.39
N LYS A 216 12.98 -7.20 -9.35
CA LYS A 216 12.73 -5.77 -9.60
C LYS A 216 11.25 -5.49 -9.86
N ASN A 217 10.61 -6.32 -10.69
CA ASN A 217 9.18 -6.20 -10.99
C ASN A 217 8.25 -6.68 -9.87
N GLU A 218 8.77 -7.30 -8.80
CA GLU A 218 7.98 -7.70 -7.64
C GLU A 218 7.97 -6.66 -6.50
N ILE A 219 8.89 -5.69 -6.54
CA ILE A 219 9.04 -4.62 -5.53
C ILE A 219 8.78 -3.20 -6.07
N GLU A 220 8.54 -3.08 -7.37
CA GLU A 220 8.35 -1.81 -8.06
C GLU A 220 7.44 -2.02 -9.28
N ILE A 221 6.44 -1.17 -9.44
CA ILE A 221 5.81 -0.95 -10.74
C ILE A 221 6.76 -0.04 -11.49
N ARG A 222 7.37 -0.54 -12.56
CA ARG A 222 8.40 0.18 -13.33
C ARG A 222 7.79 0.87 -14.54
N GLU A 223 8.30 2.04 -14.88
CA GLU A 223 7.86 2.79 -16.07
C GLU A 223 8.17 2.04 -17.38
N GLU A 224 9.27 1.28 -17.38
CA GLU A 224 9.75 0.54 -18.53
C GLU A 224 8.68 -0.46 -19.00
N ASN A 225 8.46 -0.54 -20.31
CA ASN A 225 7.52 -1.50 -20.90
C ASN A 225 6.06 -1.37 -20.43
N ASN A 226 5.64 -0.23 -19.85
CA ASN A 226 4.27 0.04 -19.41
C ASN A 226 3.72 -1.04 -18.45
N VAL A 227 4.47 -1.39 -17.41
CA VAL A 227 4.11 -2.47 -16.46
C VAL A 227 2.71 -2.26 -15.87
N LEU A 228 2.39 -1.04 -15.42
CA LEU A 228 1.08 -0.74 -14.84
C LEU A 228 -0.08 -1.02 -15.80
N LYS A 229 0.03 -0.54 -17.05
CA LYS A 229 -1.00 -0.76 -18.09
C LYS A 229 -1.17 -2.25 -18.39
N LYS A 230 -0.06 -2.99 -18.52
CA LYS A 230 -0.10 -4.44 -18.76
C LYS A 230 -0.73 -5.20 -17.60
N LEU A 231 -0.43 -4.81 -16.36
CA LEU A 231 -1.02 -5.39 -15.17
C LEU A 231 -2.54 -5.16 -15.13
N ILE A 232 -2.99 -3.92 -15.34
CA ILE A 232 -4.41 -3.56 -15.38
C ILE A 232 -5.13 -4.36 -16.48
N ASN A 233 -4.58 -4.40 -17.69
CA ASN A 233 -5.18 -5.14 -18.81
C ASN A 233 -5.28 -6.64 -18.52
N LYS A 234 -4.25 -7.23 -17.90
CA LYS A 234 -4.27 -8.64 -17.50
C LYS A 234 -5.39 -8.91 -16.49
N ILE A 235 -5.46 -8.11 -15.42
CA ILE A 235 -6.47 -8.29 -14.37
C ILE A 235 -7.88 -8.04 -14.91
N LYS A 236 -8.05 -7.07 -15.82
CA LYS A 236 -9.31 -6.84 -16.54
C LYS A 236 -9.79 -8.14 -17.20
N THR A 237 -8.92 -8.78 -17.98
CA THR A 237 -9.26 -10.03 -18.69
C THR A 237 -9.51 -11.20 -17.73
N GLU A 238 -8.83 -11.24 -16.57
CA GLU A 238 -9.01 -12.30 -15.57
C GLU A 238 -10.32 -12.15 -14.79
N GLU A 239 -10.74 -10.93 -14.46
CA GLU A 239 -11.81 -10.69 -13.48
C GLU A 239 -13.14 -10.23 -14.09
N LEU A 240 -13.12 -9.43 -15.16
CA LEU A 240 -14.32 -8.80 -15.75
C LEU A 240 -14.85 -9.57 -16.97
N SER A 241 -16.17 -9.53 -17.18
CA SER A 241 -16.80 -10.04 -18.42
C SER A 241 -16.60 -9.06 -19.58
N PHE A 242 -16.92 -9.51 -20.81
CA PHE A 242 -16.84 -8.68 -22.02
C PHE A 242 -17.74 -7.45 -22.00
N ASP A 243 -18.76 -7.43 -21.14
CA ASP A 243 -19.73 -6.33 -21.03
C ASP A 243 -19.12 -5.08 -20.36
N PHE A 244 -18.02 -5.25 -19.62
CA PHE A 244 -17.35 -4.13 -18.94
C PHE A 244 -16.39 -3.39 -19.88
N LYS A 245 -16.58 -2.07 -19.99
CA LYS A 245 -15.72 -1.18 -20.75
C LYS A 245 -14.75 -0.45 -19.82
N VAL A 246 -13.49 -0.88 -19.82
CA VAL A 246 -12.42 -0.22 -19.06
C VAL A 246 -11.65 0.76 -19.94
N THR A 247 -11.62 2.03 -19.54
CA THR A 247 -10.82 3.11 -20.15
C THR A 247 -9.69 3.50 -19.21
N THR A 248 -8.49 3.76 -19.74
CA THR A 248 -7.31 4.14 -18.95
C THR A 248 -6.80 5.52 -19.34
N GLU A 249 -6.45 6.35 -18.37
CA GLU A 249 -5.97 7.72 -18.56
C GLU A 249 -4.67 7.94 -17.79
N ASN A 250 -3.63 8.45 -18.46
CA ASN A 250 -2.33 8.78 -17.87
C ASN A 250 -1.64 7.60 -17.13
N ILE A 251 -1.88 6.35 -17.55
CA ILE A 251 -1.34 5.14 -16.92
C ILE A 251 0.06 4.76 -17.43
N GLU A 252 0.44 5.22 -18.62
CA GLU A 252 1.72 4.89 -19.23
C GLU A 252 2.89 5.67 -18.59
N GLY A 253 4.08 5.05 -18.59
CA GLY A 253 5.29 5.67 -18.04
C GLY A 253 5.25 5.95 -16.54
N LYS A 254 4.43 5.22 -15.77
CA LYS A 254 4.34 5.39 -14.31
C LYS A 254 5.27 4.42 -13.58
N SER A 255 6.01 4.95 -12.61
CA SER A 255 6.85 4.17 -11.71
C SER A 255 6.51 4.45 -10.24
N PHE A 256 6.48 3.42 -9.39
CA PHE A 256 6.38 3.56 -7.94
C PHE A 256 6.75 2.24 -7.23
N TYR A 257 7.32 2.37 -6.04
CA TYR A 257 7.66 1.22 -5.20
C TYR A 257 6.42 0.66 -4.49
N THR A 258 6.27 -0.66 -4.50
CA THR A 258 5.16 -1.36 -3.83
C THR A 258 5.44 -2.86 -3.75
N ASP A 259 4.68 -3.61 -2.96
CA ASP A 259 4.61 -5.07 -3.15
C ASP A 259 3.65 -5.37 -4.30
N VAL A 260 4.20 -5.64 -5.49
CA VAL A 260 3.42 -5.74 -6.74
C VAL A 260 2.41 -6.89 -6.69
N SER A 261 2.72 -7.98 -5.98
CA SER A 261 1.79 -9.10 -5.82
C SER A 261 0.55 -8.70 -5.02
N TYR A 262 0.72 -7.90 -3.96
CA TYR A 262 -0.40 -7.41 -3.17
C TYR A 262 -1.16 -6.29 -3.86
N PHE A 263 -0.47 -5.42 -4.59
CA PHE A 263 -1.12 -4.43 -5.44
C PHE A 263 -2.00 -5.10 -6.51
N LYS A 264 -1.51 -6.17 -7.14
CA LYS A 264 -2.29 -7.01 -8.07
C LYS A 264 -3.54 -7.60 -7.41
N GLU A 265 -3.41 -8.18 -6.22
CA GLU A 265 -4.59 -8.71 -5.51
C GLU A 265 -5.58 -7.61 -5.11
N SER A 266 -5.10 -6.41 -4.73
CA SER A 266 -5.98 -5.25 -4.51
C SER A 266 -6.75 -4.86 -5.76
N LEU A 267 -6.11 -4.80 -6.93
CA LEU A 267 -6.80 -4.53 -8.20
C LEU A 267 -7.86 -5.60 -8.53
N LYS A 268 -7.57 -6.88 -8.26
CA LYS A 268 -8.55 -7.96 -8.44
C LYS A 268 -9.76 -7.78 -7.53
N LEU A 269 -9.56 -7.46 -6.25
CA LEU A 269 -10.65 -7.18 -5.31
C LEU A 269 -11.54 -6.03 -5.82
N ILE A 270 -10.93 -4.95 -6.32
CA ILE A 270 -11.67 -3.82 -6.88
C ILE A 270 -12.49 -4.25 -8.10
N PHE A 271 -11.91 -4.99 -9.04
CA PHE A 271 -12.63 -5.44 -10.23
C PHE A 271 -13.73 -6.46 -9.91
N ARG A 272 -13.52 -7.36 -8.94
CA ARG A 272 -14.58 -8.26 -8.44
C ARG A 272 -15.74 -7.49 -7.83
N SER A 273 -15.45 -6.42 -7.09
CA SER A 273 -16.49 -5.56 -6.53
C SER A 273 -17.34 -4.93 -7.64
N PHE A 274 -16.70 -4.40 -8.69
CA PHE A 274 -17.40 -3.83 -9.85
C PHE A 274 -18.16 -4.86 -10.68
N LYS A 275 -17.61 -6.07 -10.83
CA LYS A 275 -18.24 -7.19 -11.54
C LYS A 275 -19.65 -7.49 -11.00
N ASN A 276 -19.87 -7.30 -9.70
CA ASN A 276 -21.14 -7.57 -9.05
C ASN A 276 -22.22 -6.50 -9.35
N ARG A 277 -21.87 -5.42 -10.05
CA ARG A 277 -22.75 -4.28 -10.40
C ARG A 277 -22.79 -4.10 -11.92
N THR A 278 -23.39 -5.06 -12.59
CA THR A 278 -23.41 -5.15 -14.07
C THR A 278 -24.20 -4.01 -14.73
N GLU A 279 -25.07 -3.34 -13.97
CA GLU A 279 -25.81 -2.15 -14.40
C GLU A 279 -24.90 -0.92 -14.62
N PHE A 280 -23.65 -0.95 -14.12
CA PHE A 280 -22.65 0.09 -14.33
C PHE A 280 -21.40 -0.46 -15.04
N PRO A 281 -21.44 -0.69 -16.37
CA PRO A 281 -20.36 -1.39 -17.10
C PRO A 281 -19.12 -0.51 -17.39
N GLU A 282 -19.24 0.82 -17.29
CA GLU A 282 -18.15 1.75 -17.60
C GLU A 282 -17.20 1.91 -16.42
N ILE A 283 -15.92 1.56 -16.61
CA ILE A 283 -14.85 1.72 -15.61
C ILE A 283 -13.78 2.65 -16.17
N ILE A 284 -13.39 3.65 -15.39
CA ILE A 284 -12.35 4.62 -15.74
C ILE A 284 -11.21 4.48 -14.74
N ILE A 285 -9.98 4.31 -15.24
CA ILE A 285 -8.77 4.19 -14.41
C ILE A 285 -7.83 5.33 -14.78
N MET A 286 -7.61 6.24 -13.85
CA MET A 286 -6.81 7.45 -14.06
C MET A 286 -5.65 7.50 -13.07
N ALA A 287 -4.44 7.79 -13.56
CA ALA A 287 -3.32 8.14 -12.70
C ALA A 287 -3.03 9.65 -12.72
N LYS A 288 -2.91 10.26 -11.54
CA LYS A 288 -2.48 11.65 -11.35
C LYS A 288 -1.17 11.66 -10.59
N SER A 289 -0.18 12.41 -11.07
CA SER A 289 1.10 12.55 -10.39
C SER A 289 1.21 13.98 -9.86
N ASP A 290 1.64 14.12 -8.61
CA ASP A 290 2.02 15.41 -8.04
C ASP A 290 3.50 15.31 -7.64
N PHE A 291 4.35 15.98 -8.41
CA PHE A 291 5.80 15.99 -8.17
C PHE A 291 6.19 16.92 -7.03
N SER A 292 5.34 17.88 -6.64
CA SER A 292 5.61 18.75 -5.49
C SER A 292 5.41 17.99 -4.18
N LEU A 293 4.40 17.13 -4.15
CA LEU A 293 4.04 16.29 -2.99
C LEU A 293 4.58 14.85 -3.12
N ASN A 294 5.36 14.56 -4.17
CA ASN A 294 5.98 13.25 -4.48
C ASN A 294 5.02 12.07 -4.32
N PHE A 295 3.89 12.11 -5.02
CA PHE A 295 2.96 10.98 -5.07
C PHE A 295 2.38 10.71 -6.46
N LEU A 296 1.91 9.48 -6.63
CA LEU A 296 1.05 9.03 -7.71
C LEU A 296 -0.27 8.54 -7.11
N GLN A 297 -1.36 9.14 -7.55
CA GLN A 297 -2.72 8.77 -7.19
C GLN A 297 -3.33 7.96 -8.33
N LEU A 298 -3.79 6.74 -8.03
CA LEU A 298 -4.55 5.90 -8.95
C LEU A 298 -6.03 5.90 -8.53
N ASN A 299 -6.88 6.46 -9.38
CA ASN A 299 -8.32 6.48 -9.20
C ASN A 299 -8.96 5.43 -10.12
N ILE A 300 -9.76 4.54 -9.56
CA ILE A 300 -10.46 3.47 -10.28
C ILE A 300 -11.95 3.64 -10.02
N THR A 301 -12.66 4.18 -11.00
CA THR A 301 -14.06 4.62 -10.90
C THR A 301 -14.96 3.71 -11.72
N GLN A 302 -16.01 3.18 -11.11
CA GLN A 302 -17.15 2.62 -11.84
C GLN A 302 -18.15 3.76 -12.05
N LYS A 303 -18.24 4.25 -13.28
CA LYS A 303 -18.94 5.48 -13.64
C LYS A 303 -20.43 5.38 -13.33
N ASP A 304 -21.01 6.50 -12.89
CA ASP A 304 -22.44 6.66 -12.56
C ASP A 304 -22.96 5.76 -11.42
N SER A 305 -22.11 4.90 -10.86
CA SER A 305 -22.48 4.02 -9.75
C SER A 305 -22.58 4.79 -8.43
N ILE A 306 -23.56 4.40 -7.62
CA ILE A 306 -23.84 4.99 -6.30
C ILE A 306 -23.68 3.95 -5.19
N CYS A 307 -23.28 4.40 -4.00
CA CYS A 307 -23.27 3.57 -2.81
C CYS A 307 -24.68 3.50 -2.22
N GLN A 308 -25.30 2.33 -2.26
CA GLN A 308 -26.64 2.09 -1.70
C GLN A 308 -26.65 1.92 -0.16
N ARG A 309 -25.49 2.03 0.49
CA ARG A 309 -25.36 1.97 1.94
C ARG A 309 -25.38 3.39 2.50
N SER A 310 -25.76 3.56 3.76
CA SER A 310 -25.53 4.83 4.45
C SER A 310 -24.06 4.94 4.87
N ILE A 311 -23.63 6.16 5.14
CA ILE A 311 -22.25 6.44 5.54
C ILE A 311 -21.92 5.84 6.91
N GLU A 312 -22.92 5.60 7.75
CA GLU A 312 -22.81 4.98 9.08
C GLU A 312 -22.81 3.45 9.05
N ASP A 313 -23.03 2.82 7.88
CA ASP A 313 -23.03 1.37 7.76
C ASP A 313 -21.66 0.81 8.20
N PRO A 314 -21.59 -0.15 9.15
CA PRO A 314 -20.32 -0.70 9.61
C PRO A 314 -19.46 -1.33 8.50
N LYS A 315 -20.07 -1.83 7.42
CA LYS A 315 -19.32 -2.34 6.26
C LYS A 315 -18.62 -1.23 5.47
N ILE A 316 -19.04 0.01 5.66
CA ILE A 316 -18.48 1.22 5.07
C ILE A 316 -17.59 1.95 6.08
N ALA A 317 -18.11 2.34 7.24
CA ALA A 317 -17.40 3.16 8.23
C ALA A 317 -16.37 2.37 9.05
N SER A 318 -16.62 1.10 9.34
CA SER A 318 -15.76 0.31 10.24
C SER A 318 -15.58 -1.13 9.76
N PRO A 319 -15.12 -1.36 8.50
CA PRO A 319 -15.00 -2.70 7.98
C PRO A 319 -14.03 -3.54 8.83
N THR A 320 -14.52 -4.69 9.30
CA THR A 320 -13.74 -5.68 10.07
C THR A 320 -13.27 -6.86 9.20
N GLY A 321 -13.71 -6.91 7.95
CA GLY A 321 -13.38 -7.97 6.99
C GLY A 321 -13.98 -7.70 5.60
N GLY A 322 -13.97 -8.73 4.75
CA GLY A 322 -14.44 -8.62 3.36
C GLY A 322 -13.50 -7.80 2.48
N GLU A 323 -14.00 -7.36 1.32
CA GLU A 323 -13.17 -6.69 0.29
C GLU A 323 -12.42 -5.47 0.82
N PHE A 324 -13.06 -4.60 1.62
CA PHE A 324 -12.36 -3.46 2.22
C PHE A 324 -11.34 -3.88 3.27
N GLY A 325 -11.66 -4.85 4.14
CA GLY A 325 -10.70 -5.37 5.12
C GLY A 325 -9.44 -5.93 4.45
N ASP A 326 -9.61 -6.66 3.34
CA ASP A 326 -8.50 -7.21 2.57
C ASP A 326 -7.71 -6.11 1.84
N LEU A 327 -8.38 -5.10 1.25
CA LEU A 327 -7.73 -3.94 0.65
C LEU A 327 -6.87 -3.17 1.66
N ILE A 328 -7.41 -2.91 2.85
CA ILE A 328 -6.72 -2.24 3.96
C ILE A 328 -5.47 -3.04 4.35
N LYS A 329 -5.61 -4.37 4.52
CA LYS A 329 -4.48 -5.24 4.86
C LYS A 329 -3.42 -5.31 3.76
N ASN A 330 -3.83 -5.27 2.50
CA ASN A 330 -2.94 -5.38 1.35
C ASN A 330 -2.14 -4.09 1.13
N LEU A 331 -2.79 -2.94 1.29
CA LEU A 331 -2.22 -1.61 1.02
C LEU A 331 -1.53 -0.98 2.23
N ASN A 332 -1.72 -1.53 3.44
CA ASN A 332 -1.07 -1.00 4.63
C ASN A 332 0.46 -0.99 4.49
N GLY A 333 1.07 0.17 4.76
CA GLY A 333 2.51 0.41 4.58
C GLY A 333 2.94 0.57 3.12
N LEU A 334 2.02 0.54 2.15
CA LEU A 334 2.30 0.67 0.71
C LEU A 334 1.65 1.91 0.07
N ALA A 335 0.39 2.19 0.39
CA ALA A 335 -0.36 3.32 -0.18
C ALA A 335 -1.49 3.79 0.73
N ASP A 336 -1.77 5.10 0.74
CA ASP A 336 -3.01 5.58 1.34
C ASP A 336 -4.19 5.04 0.52
N PHE A 337 -5.30 4.75 1.20
CA PHE A 337 -6.48 4.13 0.60
C PHE A 337 -7.74 4.83 1.07
N SER A 338 -8.50 5.31 0.10
CA SER A 338 -9.82 5.90 0.30
C SER A 338 -10.82 5.35 -0.71
N ILE A 339 -12.11 5.55 -0.42
CA ILE A 339 -13.15 5.53 -1.45
C ILE A 339 -13.83 6.89 -1.53
N SER A 340 -14.37 7.22 -2.69
CA SER A 340 -15.27 8.36 -2.85
C SER A 340 -16.48 7.96 -3.67
N ALA A 341 -17.67 8.32 -3.20
CA ALA A 341 -18.92 7.96 -3.85
C ALA A 341 -20.06 8.87 -3.41
N LYS A 342 -21.15 8.84 -4.18
CA LYS A 342 -22.45 9.37 -3.77
C LYS A 342 -23.18 8.29 -2.99
N PHE A 343 -23.73 8.63 -1.83
CA PHE A 343 -24.39 7.70 -0.91
C PHE A 343 -25.92 7.81 -1.00
N ILE A 344 -26.63 6.92 -0.29
CA ILE A 344 -28.09 6.83 -0.32
C ILE A 344 -28.81 8.13 0.13
N ASP A 345 -28.12 8.96 0.92
CA ASP A 345 -28.59 10.28 1.36
C ASP A 345 -28.40 11.38 0.30
N ASN A 346 -27.99 11.01 -0.91
CA ASN A 346 -27.65 11.87 -2.04
C ASN A 346 -26.45 12.81 -1.83
N LYS A 347 -25.69 12.66 -0.75
CA LYS A 347 -24.45 13.41 -0.53
C LYS A 347 -23.24 12.63 -1.05
N CYS A 348 -22.16 13.35 -1.34
CA CYS A 348 -20.92 12.75 -1.78
C CYS A 348 -19.91 12.80 -0.65
N TYR A 349 -19.31 11.65 -0.36
CA TYR A 349 -18.33 11.52 0.70
C TYR A 349 -17.05 10.89 0.18
N ARG A 350 -15.92 11.28 0.77
CA ARG A 350 -14.66 10.55 0.73
C ARG A 350 -14.46 9.87 2.09
N ILE A 351 -14.17 8.57 2.08
CA ILE A 351 -13.88 7.79 3.27
C ILE A 351 -12.44 7.34 3.23
N ASN A 352 -11.64 7.80 4.18
CA ASN A 352 -10.25 7.43 4.33
C ASN A 352 -10.12 6.21 5.25
N TYR A 353 -9.53 5.13 4.73
CA TYR A 353 -9.25 3.91 5.50
C TYR A 353 -7.79 3.81 5.90
N LEU A 354 -6.89 4.20 5.02
CA LEU A 354 -5.46 4.30 5.29
C LEU A 354 -5.02 5.72 4.95
N ALA A 355 -4.33 6.37 5.89
CA ALA A 355 -3.83 7.72 5.69
C ALA A 355 -2.44 7.86 6.31
N SER A 356 -1.55 8.57 5.62
CA SER A 356 -0.25 8.97 6.16
C SER A 356 -0.23 10.35 6.77
N ASN A 357 -1.29 11.14 6.59
CA ASN A 357 -1.51 12.38 7.32
C ASN A 357 -2.24 12.08 8.64
N GLU A 358 -1.61 12.40 9.78
CA GLU A 358 -2.18 12.21 11.12
C GLU A 358 -3.46 13.02 11.35
N ASN A 359 -3.66 14.10 10.60
CA ASN A 359 -4.85 14.96 10.66
C ASN A 359 -5.92 14.58 9.62
N ALA A 360 -5.76 13.46 8.90
CA ALA A 360 -6.76 13.02 7.95
C ALA A 360 -8.05 12.65 8.68
N LYS A 361 -9.18 13.21 8.23
CA LYS A 361 -10.49 12.85 8.74
C LYS A 361 -10.88 11.48 8.20
N HIS A 362 -11.68 10.73 8.95
CA HIS A 362 -12.18 9.45 8.45
C HIS A 362 -13.17 9.64 7.31
N ILE A 363 -14.11 10.59 7.47
CA ILE A 363 -15.13 10.92 6.50
C ILE A 363 -15.02 12.41 6.17
N GLU A 364 -15.00 12.72 4.90
CA GLU A 364 -14.94 14.09 4.37
C GLU A 364 -16.09 14.30 3.39
N ASP A 365 -16.77 15.45 3.49
CA ASP A 365 -17.71 15.89 2.47
C ASP A 365 -16.94 16.29 1.21
N VAL A 366 -17.42 15.87 0.04
CA VAL A 366 -16.85 16.26 -1.26
C VAL A 366 -17.95 16.79 -2.17
N GLU A 367 -17.63 17.75 -3.03
CA GLU A 367 -18.65 18.44 -3.83
C GLU A 367 -19.26 17.55 -4.91
N ASN A 368 -18.44 16.75 -5.61
CA ASN A 368 -18.90 15.91 -6.70
C ASN A 368 -18.03 14.67 -6.89
N VAL A 369 -18.67 13.58 -7.31
CA VAL A 369 -18.05 12.29 -7.65
C VAL A 369 -18.75 11.71 -8.88
N ASN A 370 -17.96 11.20 -9.83
CA ASN A 370 -18.49 10.68 -11.11
C ASN A 370 -18.88 9.19 -11.04
N GLY A 371 -18.96 8.63 -9.84
CA GLY A 371 -19.23 7.21 -9.59
C GLY A 371 -18.46 6.70 -8.37
N PHE A 372 -18.72 5.45 -7.99
CA PHE A 372 -18.00 4.78 -6.92
C PHE A 372 -16.52 4.61 -7.30
N THR A 373 -15.64 5.28 -6.56
CA THR A 373 -14.22 5.40 -6.87
C THR A 373 -13.37 4.84 -5.76
N TYR A 374 -12.44 3.95 -6.13
CA TYR A 374 -11.32 3.56 -5.27
C TYR A 374 -10.15 4.48 -5.54
N GLU A 375 -9.53 4.98 -4.46
CA GLU A 375 -8.47 5.97 -4.49
C GLU A 375 -7.22 5.42 -3.81
N LEU A 376 -6.17 5.14 -4.59
CA LEU A 376 -4.91 4.57 -4.09
C LEU A 376 -3.77 5.56 -4.27
N LYS A 377 -3.15 6.02 -3.17
CA LYS A 377 -2.06 7.01 -3.20
C LYS A 377 -0.71 6.36 -2.91
N PHE A 378 0.13 6.24 -3.92
CA PHE A 378 1.51 5.74 -3.82
C PHE A 378 2.49 6.90 -3.71
N TYR A 379 3.47 6.79 -2.81
CA TYR A 379 4.51 7.80 -2.64
C TYR A 379 5.74 7.47 -3.52
N LEU A 380 6.48 8.50 -3.96
CA LEU A 380 7.55 8.40 -4.96
C LEU A 380 8.97 8.56 -4.40
#